data_AF-A0AAV5YRP9-F1
#
_entry.id   AF-A0AAV5YRP9-F1
#
_cell.length_a   1.000
_cell.length_b   1.000
_cell.length_c   1.000
_cell.angle_alpha   90.00
_cell.angle_beta   90.00
_cell.angle_gamma   90.00
#
_symmetry.space_group_name_H-M   'P 1'
#
loop_
_entity.id
_entity.type
_entity.pdbx_description
1 polymer ?
#
loop_
_entity_poly.entity_id
_entity_poly.type
_entity_poly.pdbx_seq_one_letter_code
_entity_poly.pdbx_strand_id
1 'polypeptide(L)'
;MREAVAVTGLTLVVLAGAACSSAPPPRRAVEAPAPAPRPAPSLTLPASPLSDEQRVLHALNRLGYGPRPGDVERVRRTGLAAYIEQQLSPSRIADPAADQALTGYPVLDQSAAQLVRDYPQLSPQIRQRVAQGEMTRRDVMEMYPLERRPAVITG
;
A
#
# COMPACT_ATOMS: atom_id res chain seq x y z
N MET A 1 -2.48 76.01 -6.91
CA MET A 1 -3.31 76.82 -7.82
C MET A 1 -3.87 75.85 -8.85
N ARG A 2 -5.14 75.45 -8.68
CA ARG A 2 -6.32 75.85 -9.47
C ARG A 2 -6.54 74.94 -10.69
N GLU A 3 -7.54 74.04 -10.61
CA GLU A 3 -8.83 74.08 -11.34
C GLU A 3 -8.65 73.79 -12.86
N ALA A 4 -9.01 72.62 -13.40
CA ALA A 4 -10.35 72.11 -13.76
C ALA A 4 -10.82 72.53 -15.18
N VAL A 5 -11.68 71.67 -15.76
CA VAL A 5 -12.58 71.86 -16.93
C VAL A 5 -11.99 71.40 -18.29
N ALA A 6 -12.67 70.68 -19.21
CA ALA A 6 -13.88 69.84 -19.24
C ALA A 6 -14.03 69.25 -20.68
N VAL A 7 -14.72 68.10 -20.79
CA VAL A 7 -15.68 67.69 -21.86
C VAL A 7 -15.14 67.67 -23.31
N THR A 8 -15.11 66.56 -24.04
CA THR A 8 -16.26 65.94 -24.75
C THR A 8 -15.73 64.60 -25.31
N GLY A 9 -16.26 63.44 -24.94
CA GLY A 9 -17.37 62.82 -25.67
C GLY A 9 -16.85 61.75 -26.65
N LEU A 10 -16.85 60.49 -26.23
CA LEU A 10 -17.01 59.37 -27.17
C LEU A 10 -17.59 58.16 -26.42
N THR A 11 -18.90 58.06 -26.50
CA THR A 11 -19.69 56.89 -26.13
C THR A 11 -19.27 55.69 -26.98
N LEU A 12 -18.85 54.59 -26.34
CA LEU A 12 -18.76 53.29 -26.99
C LEU A 12 -19.53 52.26 -26.14
N VAL A 13 -20.80 52.13 -26.54
CA VAL A 13 -21.66 50.94 -26.56
C VAL A 13 -21.33 49.83 -25.55
N VAL A 14 -22.17 49.77 -24.51
CA VAL A 14 -22.36 48.60 -23.64
C VAL A 14 -23.08 47.51 -24.44
N LEU A 15 -22.37 46.43 -24.78
CA LEU A 15 -22.97 45.16 -25.20
C LEU A 15 -23.18 44.29 -23.95
N ALA A 16 -24.38 44.39 -23.38
CA ALA A 16 -24.84 43.52 -22.31
C ALA A 16 -25.09 42.11 -22.88
N GLY A 17 -24.09 41.24 -22.80
CA GLY A 17 -24.25 39.81 -23.01
C GLY A 17 -24.96 39.19 -21.81
N ALA A 18 -26.29 39.04 -21.90
CA ALA A 18 -27.06 38.23 -20.97
C ALA A 18 -26.74 36.74 -21.22
N ALA A 19 -25.68 36.24 -20.59
CA ALA A 19 -25.42 34.82 -20.48
C ALA A 19 -26.27 34.26 -19.34
N CYS A 20 -27.37 33.58 -19.68
CA CYS A 20 -28.18 32.82 -18.74
C CYS A 20 -27.36 31.64 -18.17
N SER A 21 -26.71 31.85 -17.03
CA SER A 21 -26.15 30.76 -16.21
C SER A 21 -27.28 30.05 -15.48
N SER A 22 -27.86 29.02 -16.08
CA SER A 22 -28.65 28.03 -15.34
C SER A 22 -27.72 26.97 -14.77
N ALA A 23 -27.08 27.26 -13.63
CA ALA A 23 -26.38 26.26 -12.86
C ALA A 23 -27.42 25.30 -12.24
N PRO A 24 -27.41 23.99 -12.54
CA PRO A 24 -28.28 23.05 -11.85
C PRO A 24 -27.85 22.93 -10.38
N PRO A 25 -28.80 22.76 -9.43
CA PRO A 25 -28.45 22.54 -8.03
C PRO A 25 -27.60 21.26 -7.89
N PRO A 26 -26.66 21.21 -6.93
CA PRO A 26 -25.92 19.98 -6.66
C PRO A 26 -26.92 18.89 -6.28
N ARG A 27 -26.98 17.83 -7.09
CA ARG A 27 -27.72 16.62 -6.71
C ARG A 27 -27.09 16.11 -5.42
N ARG A 28 -27.86 16.10 -4.32
CA ARG A 28 -27.49 15.32 -3.14
C ARG A 28 -27.15 13.92 -3.64
N ALA A 29 -25.91 13.50 -3.46
CA ALA A 29 -25.59 12.09 -3.52
C ALA A 29 -26.53 11.41 -2.52
N VAL A 30 -27.48 10.62 -3.03
CA VAL A 30 -28.16 9.66 -2.18
C VAL A 30 -27.05 8.71 -1.76
N GLU A 31 -26.56 8.90 -0.55
CA GLU A 31 -25.65 7.96 0.07
C GLU A 31 -26.40 6.64 0.14
N ALA A 32 -26.04 5.74 -0.77
CA ALA A 32 -26.58 4.41 -0.77
C ALA A 32 -26.34 3.81 0.62
N PRO A 33 -27.35 3.19 1.26
CA PRO A 33 -27.15 2.58 2.55
C PRO A 33 -25.96 1.63 2.45
N ALA A 34 -25.00 1.79 3.36
CA ALA A 34 -23.83 0.93 3.45
C ALA A 34 -24.29 -0.53 3.39
N PRO A 35 -23.70 -1.38 2.54
CA PRO A 35 -24.11 -2.77 2.44
C PRO A 35 -24.00 -3.39 3.84
N ALA A 36 -25.08 -4.04 4.28
CA ALA A 36 -25.06 -4.82 5.52
C ALA A 36 -23.81 -5.70 5.55
N PRO A 37 -23.16 -5.88 6.73
CA PRO A 37 -21.98 -6.71 6.83
C PRO A 37 -22.33 -8.10 6.29
N ARG A 38 -21.78 -8.44 5.13
CA ARG A 38 -21.90 -9.80 4.60
C ARG A 38 -21.33 -10.73 5.67
N PRO A 39 -22.06 -11.77 6.11
CA PRO A 39 -21.47 -12.77 6.98
C PRO A 39 -20.18 -13.25 6.32
N ALA A 40 -19.09 -13.27 7.09
CA ALA A 40 -17.81 -13.71 6.56
C ALA A 40 -18.00 -15.10 5.91
N PRO A 41 -17.47 -15.34 4.71
CA PRO A 41 -17.63 -16.63 4.07
C PRO A 41 -17.06 -17.72 4.98
N SER A 42 -17.91 -18.66 5.39
CA SER A 42 -17.47 -19.85 6.12
C SER A 42 -16.87 -20.82 5.11
N LEU A 43 -15.56 -21.01 5.15
CA LEU A 43 -14.86 -21.92 4.24
C LEU A 43 -15.38 -23.35 4.39
N THR A 44 -15.94 -23.91 3.31
CA THR A 44 -16.35 -25.32 3.26
C THR A 44 -15.25 -26.13 2.58
N LEU A 45 -14.77 -27.18 3.25
CA LEU A 45 -13.71 -28.02 2.72
C LEU A 45 -14.27 -29.12 1.81
N PRO A 46 -13.63 -29.40 0.66
CA PRO A 46 -14.03 -30.50 -0.19
C PRO A 46 -13.77 -31.85 0.51
N ALA A 47 -14.51 -32.87 0.07
CA ALA A 47 -14.26 -34.25 0.46
C ALA A 47 -12.84 -34.66 0.04
N SER A 48 -12.15 -35.41 0.90
CA SER A 48 -10.77 -35.83 0.68
C SER A 48 -10.59 -37.28 1.12
N PRO A 49 -9.78 -38.08 0.40
CA PRO A 49 -9.44 -39.43 0.83
C PRO A 49 -8.44 -39.46 2.00
N LEU A 50 -7.88 -38.30 2.38
CA LEU A 50 -6.91 -38.19 3.47
C LEU A 50 -7.60 -38.23 4.84
N SER A 51 -6.93 -38.83 5.81
CA SER A 51 -7.35 -38.74 7.22
C SER A 51 -7.28 -37.29 7.72
N ASP A 52 -8.02 -36.95 8.77
CA ASP A 52 -8.02 -35.60 9.32
C ASP A 52 -6.62 -35.14 9.74
N GLU A 53 -5.82 -36.03 10.32
CA GLU A 53 -4.44 -35.74 10.69
C GLU A 53 -3.56 -35.48 9.46
N GLN A 54 -3.68 -36.30 8.41
CA GLN A 54 -2.96 -36.08 7.15
C GLN A 54 -3.34 -34.74 6.51
N ARG A 55 -4.62 -34.35 6.58
CA ARG A 55 -5.10 -33.06 6.08
C ARG A 55 -4.52 -31.89 6.87
N VAL A 56 -4.46 -32.01 8.19
CA VAL A 56 -3.85 -31.00 9.07
C VAL A 56 -2.36 -30.87 8.79
N LEU A 57 -1.63 -31.98 8.73
CA LEU A 57 -0.20 -31.98 8.40
C LEU A 57 0.05 -31.38 7.01
N HIS A 58 -0.77 -31.73 6.02
CA HIS A 58 -0.69 -31.14 4.70
C HIS A 58 -0.89 -29.62 4.74
N ALA A 59 -1.93 -29.13 5.42
CA ALA A 59 -2.19 -27.71 5.54
C ALA A 59 -1.07 -26.97 6.29
N LEU A 60 -0.53 -27.52 7.36
CA LEU A 60 0.59 -26.94 8.10
C LEU A 60 1.85 -26.85 7.22
N ASN A 61 2.14 -27.86 6.40
CA ASN A 61 3.25 -27.85 5.46
C ASN A 61 3.09 -26.82 4.34
N ARG A 62 1.85 -26.56 3.89
CA ARG A 62 1.57 -25.64 2.78
C ARG A 62 1.35 -24.20 3.21
N LEU A 63 0.83 -23.98 4.41
CA LEU A 63 0.40 -22.66 4.88
C LEU A 63 1.20 -22.15 6.09
N GLY A 64 1.81 -23.03 6.89
CA GLY A 64 2.42 -22.68 8.18
C GLY A 64 3.93 -22.91 8.28
N TYR A 65 4.65 -23.05 7.16
CA TYR A 65 6.08 -23.41 7.11
C TYR A 65 6.44 -24.76 7.75
N GLY A 66 5.44 -25.65 7.93
CA GLY A 66 5.59 -26.96 8.55
C GLY A 66 5.11 -27.01 10.00
N PRO A 67 4.77 -28.22 10.52
CA PRO A 67 4.23 -28.38 11.87
C PRO A 67 5.30 -28.17 12.93
N ARG A 68 5.08 -27.22 13.83
CA ARG A 68 5.83 -27.12 15.10
C ARG A 68 5.21 -28.01 16.18
N PRO A 69 5.95 -28.34 17.25
CA PRO A 69 5.38 -29.07 18.38
C PRO A 69 4.09 -28.41 18.91
N GLY A 70 2.99 -29.17 18.92
CA GLY A 70 1.66 -28.71 19.35
C GLY A 70 0.80 -28.02 18.29
N ASP A 71 1.30 -27.83 17.07
CA ASP A 71 0.54 -27.19 15.98
C ASP A 71 -0.61 -28.07 15.50
N VAL A 72 -0.39 -29.38 15.40
CA VAL A 72 -1.40 -30.33 14.92
C VAL A 72 -2.59 -30.34 15.88
N GLU A 73 -2.34 -30.43 17.18
CA GLU A 73 -3.37 -30.38 18.22
C GLU A 73 -4.10 -29.04 18.22
N ARG A 74 -3.38 -27.93 18.03
CA ARG A 74 -3.98 -26.60 17.93
C ARG A 74 -4.94 -26.51 16.74
N VAL A 75 -4.51 -26.93 15.55
CA VAL A 75 -5.37 -26.90 14.35
C VAL A 75 -6.54 -27.86 14.48
N ARG A 76 -6.37 -29.03 15.10
CA ARG A 76 -7.49 -29.94 15.37
C ARG A 76 -8.53 -29.33 16.30
N ARG A 77 -8.10 -28.56 17.32
CA ARG A 77 -9.00 -27.86 18.25
C ARG A 77 -9.75 -26.70 17.60
N THR A 78 -9.06 -25.93 16.78
CA THR A 78 -9.65 -24.79 16.03
C THR A 78 -10.53 -25.25 14.88
N GLY A 79 -10.21 -26.42 14.30
CA GLY A 79 -10.80 -26.92 13.07
C GLY A 79 -10.01 -26.48 11.84
N LEU A 80 -9.80 -27.41 10.90
CA LEU A 80 -8.99 -27.16 9.71
C LEU A 80 -9.53 -26.03 8.83
N ALA A 81 -10.85 -25.93 8.67
CA ALA A 81 -11.47 -24.89 7.84
C ALA A 81 -11.23 -23.49 8.41
N ALA A 82 -11.40 -23.33 9.73
CA ALA A 82 -11.14 -22.08 10.43
C ALA A 82 -9.65 -21.70 10.41
N TYR A 83 -8.74 -22.67 10.54
CA TYR A 83 -7.32 -22.43 10.37
C TYR A 83 -6.99 -21.90 8.97
N ILE A 84 -7.55 -22.51 7.91
CA ILE A 84 -7.32 -22.05 6.53
C ILE A 84 -7.89 -20.65 6.32
N GLU A 85 -9.10 -20.37 6.81
CA GLU A 85 -9.71 -19.05 6.72
C GLU A 85 -8.85 -17.96 7.40
N GLN A 86 -8.26 -18.30 8.55
CA GLN A 86 -7.33 -17.41 9.24
C GLN A 86 -6.12 -17.08 8.37
N GLN A 87 -5.52 -18.06 7.67
CA GLN A 87 -4.38 -17.85 6.78
C GLN A 87 -4.72 -16.96 5.56
N LEU A 88 -5.97 -16.98 5.11
CA LEU A 88 -6.44 -16.12 4.00
C LEU A 88 -6.73 -14.68 4.44
N SER A 89 -6.84 -14.44 5.75
CA SER A 89 -7.15 -13.12 6.34
C SER A 89 -6.07 -12.69 7.35
N PRO A 90 -4.81 -12.46 6.90
CA PRO A 90 -3.68 -12.22 7.81
C PRO A 90 -3.86 -10.96 8.67
N SER A 91 -4.59 -9.95 8.20
CA SER A 91 -4.88 -8.73 8.96
C SER A 91 -5.70 -8.96 10.24
N ARG A 92 -6.29 -10.14 10.42
CA ARG A 92 -7.03 -10.53 11.64
C ARG A 92 -6.16 -11.29 12.64
N ILE A 93 -4.91 -11.60 12.28
CA ILE A 93 -3.97 -12.32 13.14
C ILE A 93 -3.11 -11.29 13.84
N ALA A 94 -3.20 -11.23 15.17
CA ALA A 94 -2.27 -10.41 15.95
C ALA A 94 -0.90 -11.11 16.03
N ASP A 95 0.16 -10.43 15.60
CA ASP A 95 1.55 -10.89 15.74
C ASP A 95 2.42 -9.77 16.33
N PRO A 96 2.32 -9.52 17.65
CA PRO A 96 3.03 -8.42 18.29
C PRO A 96 4.56 -8.57 18.23
N ALA A 97 5.05 -9.81 18.11
CA ALA A 97 6.49 -10.07 17.99
C ALA A 97 7.01 -9.62 16.62
N ALA A 98 6.28 -9.93 15.55
CA ALA A 98 6.58 -9.41 14.22
C ALA A 98 6.42 -7.88 14.18
N ASP A 99 5.31 -7.34 14.68
CA ASP A 99 5.05 -5.89 14.71
C ASP A 99 6.20 -5.12 15.40
N GLN A 100 6.67 -5.63 16.53
CA GLN A 100 7.80 -5.05 17.26
C GLN A 100 9.11 -5.14 16.45
N ALA A 101 9.39 -6.28 15.81
CA ALA A 101 10.59 -6.45 15.00
C ALA A 101 10.61 -5.51 13.78
N LEU A 102 9.43 -5.25 13.19
CA LEU A 102 9.28 -4.38 12.02
C LEU A 102 9.43 -2.89 12.34
N THR A 103 9.31 -2.48 13.61
CA THR A 103 9.48 -1.07 14.03
C THR A 103 10.85 -0.50 13.66
N GLY A 104 11.88 -1.34 13.50
CA GLY A 104 13.21 -0.94 13.05
C GLY A 104 13.33 -0.63 11.55
N TYR A 105 12.25 -0.82 10.76
CA TYR A 105 12.28 -0.69 9.30
C TYR A 105 11.24 0.31 8.77
N PRO A 106 11.44 1.63 8.97
CA PRO A 106 10.49 2.67 8.54
C PRO A 106 10.20 2.70 7.03
N VAL A 107 11.06 2.06 6.23
CA VAL A 107 10.91 1.95 4.77
C VAL A 107 9.67 1.13 4.40
N LEU A 108 9.24 0.19 5.24
CA LEU A 108 8.08 -0.67 4.99
C LEU A 108 6.76 0.12 4.99
N ASP A 109 6.72 1.26 5.68
CA ASP A 109 5.54 2.14 5.76
C ASP A 109 5.50 3.19 4.65
N GLN A 110 6.54 3.26 3.81
CA GLN A 110 6.62 4.26 2.76
C GLN A 110 5.78 3.90 1.55
N SER A 111 5.08 4.89 1.01
CA SER A 111 4.43 4.79 -0.30
C SER A 111 5.46 4.60 -1.41
N ALA A 112 5.04 3.97 -2.51
CA ALA A 112 5.88 3.84 -3.70
C ALA A 112 6.47 5.18 -4.19
N ALA A 113 5.71 6.28 -4.06
CA ALA A 113 6.19 7.60 -4.44
C ALA A 113 7.28 8.15 -3.50
N GLN A 114 7.20 7.85 -2.20
CA GLN A 114 8.27 8.19 -1.25
C GLN A 114 9.51 7.36 -1.55
N LEU A 115 9.36 6.05 -1.77
CA LEU A 115 10.47 5.17 -2.12
C LEU A 115 11.24 5.66 -3.35
N VAL A 116 10.54 6.05 -4.43
CA VAL A 116 11.18 6.57 -5.65
C VAL A 116 11.93 7.88 -5.41
N ARG A 117 11.42 8.76 -4.54
CA ARG A 117 12.07 10.04 -4.21
C ARG A 117 13.27 9.87 -3.30
N ASP A 118 13.15 9.03 -2.27
CA ASP A 118 14.15 8.89 -1.22
C ASP A 118 15.26 7.90 -1.59
N TYR A 119 14.97 6.95 -2.48
CA TYR A 119 15.91 5.95 -3.01
C TYR A 119 15.92 5.99 -4.56
N PRO A 120 16.39 7.10 -5.17
CA PRO A 120 16.43 7.22 -6.61
C PRO A 120 17.39 6.20 -7.23
N GLN A 121 17.03 5.72 -8.42
CA GLN A 121 17.88 4.82 -9.20
C GLN A 121 19.20 5.52 -9.56
N LEU A 122 20.29 4.75 -9.61
CA LEU A 122 21.60 5.24 -10.04
C LEU A 122 21.50 5.90 -11.42
N SER A 123 22.17 7.05 -11.60
CA SER A 123 22.20 7.71 -12.90
C SER A 123 22.83 6.78 -13.96
N PRO A 124 22.47 6.92 -15.26
CA PRO A 124 23.08 6.13 -16.33
C PRO A 124 24.61 6.16 -16.33
N GLN A 125 25.20 7.32 -15.98
CA GLN A 125 26.64 7.49 -15.90
C GLN A 125 27.26 6.60 -14.81
N ILE A 126 26.68 6.58 -13.60
CA ILE A 126 27.20 5.76 -12.50
C ILE A 126 27.08 4.27 -12.85
N ARG A 127 25.95 3.86 -13.45
CA ARG A 127 25.76 2.46 -13.89
C ARG A 127 26.84 2.03 -14.90
N GLN A 128 27.21 2.92 -15.82
CA GLN A 128 28.26 2.66 -16.80
C GLN A 128 29.64 2.50 -16.14
N ARG A 129 29.98 3.38 -15.19
CA ARG A 129 31.25 3.31 -14.45
C ARG A 129 31.37 2.02 -13.62
N VAL A 130 30.27 1.57 -13.01
CA VAL A 130 30.22 0.26 -12.32
C VAL A 130 30.42 -0.89 -13.31
N ALA A 131 29.77 -0.84 -14.48
CA ALA A 131 29.92 -1.88 -15.51
C ALA A 131 31.35 -1.95 -16.09
N GLN A 132 32.04 -0.81 -16.14
CA GLN A 132 33.44 -0.69 -16.58
C GLN A 132 34.45 -1.02 -15.47
N GLY A 133 33.99 -1.30 -14.24
CA GLY A 133 34.86 -1.59 -13.09
C GLY A 133 35.56 -0.37 -12.49
N GLU A 134 35.22 0.84 -12.95
CA GLU A 134 35.77 2.10 -12.41
C GLU A 134 35.23 2.46 -11.03
N MET A 135 34.12 1.83 -10.64
CA MET A 135 33.47 2.05 -9.35
C MET A 135 32.94 0.73 -8.81
N THR A 136 33.26 0.43 -7.55
CA THR A 136 32.79 -0.79 -6.89
C THR A 136 31.38 -0.59 -6.34
N ARG A 137 30.70 -1.70 -6.04
CA ARG A 137 29.40 -1.66 -5.33
C ARG A 137 29.51 -0.93 -3.99
N ARG A 138 30.66 -1.01 -3.31
CA ARG A 138 30.90 -0.31 -2.05
C ARG A 138 30.94 1.21 -2.25
N ASP A 139 31.69 1.66 -3.25
CA ASP A 139 31.81 3.09 -3.57
C ASP A 139 30.42 3.67 -3.91
N VAL A 140 29.60 2.93 -4.66
CA VAL A 140 28.22 3.31 -4.95
C VAL A 140 27.36 3.41 -3.67
N MET A 141 27.52 2.47 -2.74
CA MET A 141 26.79 2.51 -1.46
C MET A 141 27.23 3.69 -0.58
N GLU A 142 28.50 4.07 -0.66
CA GLU A 142 29.05 5.21 0.06
C GLU A 142 28.51 6.56 -0.44
N MET A 143 27.99 6.61 -1.68
CA MET A 143 27.31 7.80 -2.23
C MET A 143 25.98 8.12 -1.54
N TYR A 144 25.33 7.13 -0.93
CA TYR A 144 24.08 7.36 -0.20
C TYR A 144 24.35 7.81 1.24
N PRO A 145 23.56 8.77 1.77
CA PRO A 145 23.58 9.12 3.19
C PRO A 145 23.47 7.88 4.06
N LEU A 146 24.17 7.84 5.20
CA LEU A 146 24.23 6.67 6.08
C LEU A 146 22.84 6.14 6.46
N GLU A 147 21.90 7.06 6.66
CA GLU A 147 20.51 6.80 7.04
C GLU A 147 19.68 6.20 5.90
N ARG A 148 20.14 6.36 4.65
CA ARG A 148 19.46 5.92 3.42
C ARG A 148 20.21 4.82 2.69
N ARG A 149 21.28 4.29 3.27
CA ARG A 149 21.96 3.14 2.68
C ARG A 149 21.01 1.94 2.73
N PRO A 150 20.81 1.23 1.61
CA PRO A 150 19.99 0.04 1.62
C PRO A 150 20.60 -0.98 2.58
N ALA A 151 19.79 -1.48 3.52
CA ALA A 151 20.23 -2.49 4.48
C ALA A 151 20.62 -3.76 3.72
N VAL A 152 21.83 -4.26 3.97
CA VAL A 152 22.25 -5.58 3.50
C VAL A 152 21.83 -6.57 4.57
N ILE A 153 20.81 -7.38 4.28
CA ILE A 153 20.44 -8.50 5.13
C ILE A 153 21.44 -9.63 4.83
N THR A 154 22.48 -9.72 5.64
CA THR A 154 23.40 -10.86 5.61
C THR A 154 22.79 -11.98 6.44
N GLY A 155 22.48 -13.10 5.79
CA GLY A 155 21.98 -14.32 6.43
C GLY A 155 23.10 -15.22 6.95
#